data_AF-A0A0R2NC89-F1
#
_entry.id   AF-A0A0R2NC89-F1
#
_cell.length_a   1.000
_cell.length_b   1.000
_cell.length_c   1.000
_cell.angle_alpha   90.00
_cell.angle_beta   90.00
_cell.angle_gamma   90.00
#
_symmetry.space_group_name_H-M   'P 1'
#
loop_
_entity.id
_entity.type
_entity.pdbx_description
1 polymer ?
#
loop_
_entity_poly.entity_id
_entity_poly.type
_entity_poly.pdbx_seq_one_letter_code
_entity_poly.pdbx_strand_id
1 'polypeptide(L)' 'MESKQRRRDDEFGLLLNKKGLAEYIGVSQALVNELILHEGLGETSFTPTRGGNTFFIRPKVDEWIMSKGE' A
#
# COMPACT_ATOMS: atom_id res chain seq x y z
N MET A 1 -7.20 0.18 -37.28
CA MET A 1 -6.17 0.18 -36.22
C MET A 1 -6.84 0.70 -34.96
N GLU A 2 -7.47 -0.18 -34.20
CA GLU A 2 -8.13 0.19 -32.94
C GLU A 2 -7.16 -0.05 -31.78
N SER A 3 -6.40 0.98 -31.43
CA SER A 3 -5.64 1.03 -30.19
C SER A 3 -6.61 1.19 -29.04
N LYS A 4 -7.22 0.07 -28.65
CA LYS A 4 -7.98 -0.09 -27.41
C LYS A 4 -7.05 0.31 -26.27
N GLN A 5 -7.18 1.56 -25.85
CA GLN A 5 -6.43 2.20 -24.77
C GLN A 5 -6.57 1.32 -23.52
N ARG A 6 -5.62 0.40 -23.32
CA ARG A 6 -5.48 -0.36 -22.07
C ARG A 6 -5.24 0.71 -21.02
N ARG A 7 -6.28 1.09 -20.27
CA ARG A 7 -6.08 1.93 -19.09
C ARG A 7 -5.10 1.18 -18.20
N ARG A 8 -3.93 1.80 -18.07
CA ARG A 8 -2.73 1.42 -17.34
C ARG A 8 -2.98 0.38 -16.23
N ASP A 9 -2.49 -0.84 -16.47
CA ASP A 9 -2.18 -1.83 -15.42
C ASP A 9 -1.30 -1.21 -14.30
N ASP A 10 -0.55 -0.16 -14.65
CA ASP A 10 0.28 0.67 -13.76
C ASP A 10 -0.50 1.34 -12.61
N GLU A 11 -1.80 1.61 -12.77
CA GLU A 11 -2.59 2.29 -11.73
C GLU A 11 -3.02 1.33 -10.60
N PHE A 12 -3.09 0.01 -10.89
CA PHE A 12 -3.41 -1.03 -9.91
C PHE A 12 -2.17 -1.66 -9.26
N GLY A 13 -1.00 -1.59 -9.91
CA GLY A 13 0.28 -2.01 -9.32
C GLY A 13 0.76 -1.16 -8.13
N LEU A 14 0.04 -0.07 -7.84
CA LEU A 14 0.33 0.86 -6.74
C LEU A 14 -0.44 0.55 -5.46
N LEU A 15 -1.40 -0.38 -5.47
CA LEU A 15 -2.21 -0.70 -4.30
C LEU A 15 -1.83 -2.07 -3.74
N LEU A 16 -1.36 -2.09 -2.51
CA LEU A 16 -1.00 -3.28 -1.76
C LEU A 16 -2.11 -3.59 -0.76
N ASN A 17 -2.60 -4.82 -0.71
CA ASN A 17 -3.35 -5.28 0.45
C ASN A 17 -2.37 -5.53 1.61
N LYS A 18 -2.88 -5.75 2.83
CA LYS A 18 -2.01 -5.97 4.00
C LYS A 18 -1.00 -7.11 3.83
N LYS A 19 -1.36 -8.19 3.10
CA LYS A 19 -0.45 -9.30 2.82
C LYS A 19 0.67 -8.87 1.86
N GLY A 20 0.31 -8.24 0.75
CA GLY A 20 1.25 -7.70 -0.22
C GLY A 20 2.15 -6.62 0.37
N LEU A 21 1.65 -5.82 1.32
CA LEU A 21 2.46 -4.85 2.06
C LEU A 21 3.53 -5.54 2.93
N ALA A 22 3.13 -6.58 3.66
CA ALA A 22 4.05 -7.37 4.48
C ALA A 22 5.16 -7.97 3.61
N GLU A 23 4.79 -8.57 2.47
CA GLU A 23 5.76 -9.11 1.50
C GLU A 23 6.62 -8.02 0.85
N TYR A 24 6.05 -6.84 0.57
CA TYR A 24 6.75 -5.72 -0.04
C TYR A 24 7.84 -5.12 0.85
N ILE A 25 7.51 -4.87 2.11
CA ILE A 25 8.45 -4.30 3.10
C ILE A 25 9.39 -5.41 3.64
N GLY A 26 9.06 -6.68 3.41
CA GLY A 26 9.86 -7.83 3.89
C GLY A 26 9.67 -8.11 5.38
N VAL A 27 8.47 -7.88 5.90
CA VAL A 27 8.15 -8.02 7.33
C VAL A 27 6.94 -8.93 7.56
N SER A 28 6.76 -9.40 8.79
CA SER A 28 5.59 -10.18 9.19
C SER A 28 4.31 -9.33 9.20
N GLN A 29 3.16 -9.94 8.88
CA GLN A 29 1.85 -9.27 8.98
C GLN A 29 1.53 -8.73 10.38
N ALA A 30 2.08 -9.36 11.42
CA ALA A 30 2.00 -8.87 12.80
C ALA A 30 2.76 -7.56 12.96
N LEU A 31 3.97 -7.46 12.42
CA LEU A 31 4.76 -6.22 12.46
C LEU A 31 4.07 -5.11 11.66
N VAL A 32 3.44 -5.42 10.52
CA VAL A 32 2.62 -4.45 9.79
C VAL A 32 1.51 -3.85 10.67
N ASN A 33 0.85 -4.65 11.51
CA ASN A 33 -0.14 -4.12 12.45
C ASN A 33 0.48 -3.15 13.45
N GLU A 34 1.62 -3.51 14.03
CA GLU A 34 2.33 -2.65 14.98
C GLU A 34 2.74 -1.33 14.30
N LEU A 35 3.23 -1.38 13.05
CA LEU A 35 3.60 -0.18 12.28
C LEU A 35 2.39 0.70 11.97
N ILE A 36 1.22 0.11 11.74
CA ILE A 36 -0.03 0.87 11.54
C ILE A 36 -0.47 1.53 12.85
N LEU A 37 -0.36 0.82 13.97
CA LEU A 37 -0.83 1.29 15.28
C LEU A 37 0.10 2.31 15.93
N HIS A 38 1.41 2.14 15.77
CA HIS A 38 2.42 2.90 16.51
C HIS A 38 3.22 3.86 15.63
N GLU A 39 3.46 3.51 14.37
CA GLU A 39 4.42 4.22 13.52
C GLU A 39 3.79 5.03 12.37
N GLY A 40 2.45 5.12 12.32
CA GLY A 40 1.74 5.92 11.32
C GLY A 40 1.66 5.30 9.93
N LEU A 41 2.01 4.02 9.75
CA LEU A 41 1.93 3.34 8.45
C LEU A 41 0.50 3.37 7.87
N GLY A 42 -0.52 3.49 8.73
CA GLY A 42 -1.93 3.64 8.32
C GLY A 42 -2.21 4.88 7.47
N GLU A 43 -1.40 5.94 7.54
CA GLU A 43 -1.57 7.17 6.73
C GLU A 43 -1.29 6.93 5.23
N THR A 44 -0.51 5.89 4.93
CA THR A 44 -0.24 5.42 3.57
C THR A 44 -1.41 4.61 2.99
N SER A 45 -2.43 4.32 3.82
CA SER A 45 -3.57 3.50 3.46
C SER A 45 -4.83 4.30 3.21
N PHE A 46 -5.76 3.70 2.48
CA PHE A 46 -7.13 4.17 2.41
C PHE A 46 -8.11 2.99 2.51
N THR A 47 -9.25 3.27 3.11
CA THR A 47 -10.33 2.29 3.28
C THR A 47 -11.55 2.79 2.49
N PRO A 48 -11.98 2.09 1.42
CA PRO A 48 -13.15 2.48 0.66
C PRO A 48 -14.43 2.44 1.52
N THR A 49 -15.27 3.46 1.41
CA THR A 49 -16.49 3.66 2.23
C THR A 49 -17.54 2.55 2.06
N ARG A 50 -17.48 1.75 1.00
CA ARG A 50 -18.38 0.60 0.76
C ARG A 50 -17.62 -0.72 0.93
N GLY A 51 -17.72 -1.30 2.13
CA GLY A 51 -17.27 -2.68 2.44
C GLY A 51 -15.78 -2.96 2.24
N GLY A 52 -14.95 -1.93 2.09
CA GLY A 52 -13.65 -2.07 1.46
C GLY A 52 -12.56 -2.51 2.42
N ASN A 53 -11.88 -3.60 2.08
CA ASN A 53 -10.57 -3.92 2.63
C ASN A 53 -9.66 -2.68 2.57
N THR A 54 -8.83 -2.49 3.60
CA THR A 54 -7.81 -1.44 3.61
C THR A 54 -6.74 -1.75 2.57
N PHE A 55 -6.45 -0.76 1.72
CA PHE A 55 -5.39 -0.83 0.72
C PHE A 55 -4.32 0.21 1.04
N PHE A 56 -3.07 -0.15 0.81
CA PHE A 56 -1.89 0.66 1.04
C PHE A 56 -1.36 1.16 -0.30
N ILE A 57 -1.05 2.44 -0.38
CA ILE A 57 -0.59 3.07 -1.60
C ILE A 57 0.94 2.97 -1.61
N ARG A 58 1.49 2.09 -2.45
CA ARG A 58 2.92 1.80 -2.57
C ARG A 58 3.84 3.03 -2.58
N PRO A 59 3.60 4.10 -3.38
CA PRO A 59 4.47 5.28 -3.33
C PRO A 59 4.45 5.97 -1.96
N LYS A 60 3.30 6.03 -1.28
CA LYS A 60 3.23 6.57 0.09
C LYS A 60 3.95 5.67 1.10
N VAL A 61 3.92 4.36 0.90
CA VAL A 61 4.67 3.40 1.71
C VAL A 61 6.16 3.63 1.53
N ASP A 62 6.63 3.83 0.30
CA ASP A 62 8.03 4.18 0.01
C ASP A 62 8.46 5.49 0.70
N GLU A 63 7.64 6.54 0.60
CA GLU A 63 7.87 7.81 1.32
C GLU A 63 7.95 7.61 2.83
N TRP A 64 7.06 6.80 3.39
CA TRP A 64 7.07 6.47 4.82
C TRP A 64 8.33 5.68 5.22
N ILE A 65 8.76 4.69 4.42
CA ILE A 65 9.99 3.92 4.67
C ILE A 65 11.20 4.85 4.66
N MET A 66 11.29 5.74 3.66
CA MET A 66 12.36 6.72 3.56
C MET A 66 12.39 7.66 4.77
N SER A 67 11.21 8.10 5.26
CA SER A 67 11.11 8.97 6.44
C SER A 67 11.51 8.28 7.76
N LYS A 68 11.48 6.94 7.83
CA LYS A 68 11.88 6.16 9.01
C LYS A 68 13.35 5.71 9.00
N GLY A 69 14.04 5.89 7.87
CA GLY A 69 15.44 5.50 7.66
C GLY A 69 16.48 6.59 8.00
N GLU A 70 16.04 7.78 8.42
CA GLU A 70 16.89 8.87 8.96
C GLU A 70 16.92 8.85 10.49
#